data_AF-A0A9E2C632-F1
#
_entry.id   AF-A0A9E2C632-F1
#
_cell.length_a   1.000
_cell.length_b   1.000
_cell.length_c   1.000
_cell.angle_alpha   90.00
_cell.angle_beta   90.00
_cell.angle_gamma   90.00
#
_symmetry.space_group_name_H-M   'P 1'
#
loop_
_entity.id
_entity.type
_entity.pdbx_description
1 polymer ?
#
loop_
_entity_poly.entity_id
_entity_poly.type
_entity_poly.pdbx_seq_one_letter_code
_entity_poly.pdbx_strand_id
1 'polypeptide(L)'
;MTEIKYEREVDLVDDFLTALDTGMSPWGKVELTQEWDYRSGITDVLVRTLDGHLVAFEAKLSNWRKALHQAYRNTSFAKKAYVVLPAKTVRTARAHPEMFQRYGVGLCSVQNNCVSIIIEAPVASSEPLVPWLHKRAHDFFDDALANKSAKRHPAGDLQAA
;
A
#
# COMPACT_ATOMS: atom_id res chain seq x y z
N MET A 1 21.03 -1.80 18.05
CA MET A 1 20.49 -2.28 16.76
C MET A 1 21.05 -1.41 15.65
N THR A 2 21.63 -2.03 14.63
CA THR A 2 22.21 -1.35 13.46
C THR A 2 21.08 -0.90 12.52
N GLU A 3 21.17 0.32 11.99
CA GLU A 3 20.21 0.83 11.01
C GLU A 3 20.35 0.05 9.68
N ILE A 4 19.27 -0.58 9.20
CA ILE A 4 19.28 -1.25 7.88
C ILE A 4 19.35 -0.18 6.79
N LYS A 5 20.29 -0.36 5.88
CA LYS A 5 20.40 0.42 4.65
C LYS A 5 19.83 -0.41 3.51
N TYR A 6 18.84 0.15 2.82
CA TYR A 6 18.33 -0.41 1.57
C TYR A 6 19.14 0.18 0.41
N GLU A 7 19.60 -0.68 -0.50
CA GLU A 7 20.32 -0.24 -1.70
C GLU A 7 19.36 0.00 -2.87
N ARG A 8 18.23 -0.72 -2.93
CA ARG A 8 17.22 -0.58 -3.99
C ARG A 8 15.82 -0.38 -3.41
N GLU A 9 14.94 0.24 -4.20
CA GLU A 9 13.53 0.43 -3.82
C GLU A 9 12.79 -0.90 -3.66
N VAL A 10 13.12 -1.91 -4.47
CA VAL A 10 12.55 -3.27 -4.32
C VAL A 10 12.86 -3.87 -2.94
N ASP A 11 14.05 -3.63 -2.39
CA ASP A 11 14.43 -4.18 -1.07
C ASP A 11 13.61 -3.53 0.06
N LEU A 12 13.28 -2.24 -0.08
CA LEU A 12 12.38 -1.52 0.84
C LEU A 12 10.94 -2.02 0.73
N VAL A 13 10.48 -2.26 -0.51
CA VAL A 13 9.14 -2.79 -0.76
C VAL A 13 9.00 -4.20 -0.20
N ASP A 14 9.99 -5.08 -0.39
CA ASP A 14 9.96 -6.45 0.13
C ASP A 14 9.89 -6.49 1.68
N ASP A 15 10.66 -5.64 2.36
CA ASP A 15 10.61 -5.50 3.82
C ASP A 15 9.25 -4.97 4.28
N PHE A 16 8.67 -4.04 3.52
CA PHE A 16 7.32 -3.52 3.79
C PHE A 16 6.23 -4.58 3.58
N LEU A 17 6.30 -5.36 2.51
CA LEU A 17 5.35 -6.45 2.25
C LEU A 17 5.42 -7.53 3.31
N THR A 18 6.62 -7.86 3.78
CA THR A 18 6.81 -8.80 4.89
C THR A 18 6.14 -8.27 6.17
N ALA A 19 6.23 -6.97 6.43
CA ALA A 19 5.53 -6.32 7.55
C ALA A 19 4.00 -6.40 7.41
N LEU A 20 3.46 -6.27 6.20
CA LEU A 20 2.03 -6.39 5.91
C LEU A 20 1.53 -7.83 6.03
N ASP A 21 2.25 -8.80 5.46
CA ASP A 21 1.84 -10.22 5.40
C ASP A 21 1.86 -10.90 6.77
N THR A 22 2.81 -10.54 7.62
CA THR A 22 2.89 -11.02 9.02
C THR A 22 1.77 -10.46 9.90
N GLY A 23 0.97 -9.50 9.41
CA GLY A 23 -0.09 -8.84 10.17
C GLY A 23 0.42 -7.94 11.29
N MET A 24 1.74 -7.71 11.38
CA MET A 24 2.40 -6.85 12.37
C MET A 24 2.37 -5.37 11.98
N SER A 25 1.57 -5.01 10.98
CA SER A 25 1.35 -3.64 10.56
C SER A 25 0.17 -2.98 11.30
N PRO A 26 0.08 -1.64 11.34
CA PRO A 26 -1.09 -0.92 11.84
C PRO A 26 -2.41 -1.26 11.14
N TRP A 27 -2.37 -1.90 9.96
CA TRP A 27 -3.55 -2.33 9.21
C TRP A 27 -3.96 -3.78 9.49
N GLY A 28 -3.23 -4.48 10.36
CA GLY A 28 -3.48 -5.88 10.69
C GLY A 28 -3.33 -6.79 9.47
N LYS A 29 -4.17 -7.83 9.39
CA LYS A 29 -4.23 -8.73 8.23
C LYS A 29 -4.94 -8.01 7.07
N VAL A 30 -4.36 -8.12 5.88
CA VAL A 30 -4.88 -7.43 4.70
C VAL A 30 -4.79 -8.28 3.42
N GLU A 31 -5.54 -7.89 2.39
CA GLU A 31 -5.27 -8.29 1.02
C GLU A 31 -4.35 -7.26 0.37
N LEU A 32 -3.38 -7.70 -0.43
CA LEU A 32 -2.41 -6.80 -1.06
C LEU A 32 -2.12 -7.18 -2.51
N THR A 33 -1.68 -6.17 -3.26
CA THR A 33 -1.09 -6.32 -4.59
C THR A 33 0.05 -5.30 -4.75
N GLN A 34 0.97 -5.60 -5.66
CA GLN A 34 2.05 -4.71 -6.05
C GLN A 34 1.81 -4.16 -7.45
N GLU A 35 2.46 -3.04 -7.77
CA GLU A 35 2.50 -2.43 -9.11
C GLU A 35 1.12 -2.34 -9.78
N TRP A 36 0.11 -1.88 -9.03
CA TRP A 36 -1.26 -1.84 -9.53
C TRP A 36 -1.44 -0.70 -10.53
N ASP A 37 -1.64 -1.06 -11.81
CA ASP A 37 -1.81 -0.12 -12.92
C ASP A 37 -3.25 0.42 -13.02
N TYR A 38 -3.38 1.73 -12.76
CA TYR A 38 -4.63 2.47 -12.87
C TYR A 38 -4.75 3.28 -14.18
N ARG A 39 -4.03 2.89 -15.23
CA ARG A 39 -3.89 3.47 -16.59
C ARG A 39 -3.09 4.76 -16.67
N SER A 40 -3.27 5.67 -15.72
CA SER A 40 -2.55 6.95 -15.68
C SER A 40 -1.38 6.96 -14.69
N GLY A 41 -1.02 5.78 -14.19
CA GLY A 41 0.08 5.56 -13.28
C GLY A 41 0.01 4.18 -12.63
N ILE A 42 1.01 3.91 -11.80
CA ILE A 42 1.17 2.65 -11.07
C ILE A 42 1.24 3.00 -9.59
N THR A 43 0.52 2.25 -8.76
CA THR A 43 0.67 2.28 -7.30
C THR A 43 1.59 1.14 -6.87
N ASP A 44 2.69 1.46 -6.18
CA ASP A 44 3.71 0.47 -5.79
C ASP A 44 3.11 -0.68 -4.96
N VAL A 45 2.32 -0.34 -3.94
CA VAL A 45 1.58 -1.31 -3.12
C VAL A 45 0.16 -0.79 -2.86
N LEU A 46 -0.83 -1.62 -3.18
CA LEU A 46 -2.23 -1.36 -2.89
C LEU A 46 -2.76 -2.44 -1.95
N VAL A 47 -3.47 -2.01 -0.92
CA VAL A 47 -4.01 -2.87 0.14
C VAL A 47 -5.53 -2.70 0.24
N ARG A 48 -6.24 -3.80 0.47
CA ARG A 48 -7.61 -3.81 0.97
C ARG A 48 -7.65 -4.39 2.39
N THR A 49 -8.11 -3.57 3.32
CA THR A 49 -8.25 -3.94 4.74
C THR A 49 -9.47 -4.83 4.97
N LEU A 50 -9.58 -5.47 6.15
CA LEU A 50 -10.71 -6.35 6.48
C LEU A 50 -12.08 -5.64 6.50
N ASP A 51 -12.10 -4.35 6.84
CA ASP A 51 -13.28 -3.49 6.78
C ASP A 51 -13.57 -2.97 5.36
N GLY A 52 -12.82 -3.43 4.35
CA GLY A 52 -13.05 -3.11 2.95
C GLY A 52 -12.51 -1.75 2.52
N HIS A 53 -11.62 -1.11 3.28
CA HIS A 53 -11.00 0.14 2.85
C HIS A 53 -9.77 -0.11 1.98
N LEU A 54 -9.61 0.72 0.94
CA LEU A 54 -8.40 0.77 0.13
C LEU A 54 -7.36 1.70 0.76
N VAL A 55 -6.14 1.22 0.90
CA VAL A 55 -4.97 2.00 1.34
C VAL A 55 -3.84 1.85 0.31
N ALA A 56 -3.38 2.98 -0.21
CA ALA A 56 -2.34 3.02 -1.23
C ALA A 56 -0.98 3.47 -0.66
N PHE A 57 0.11 2.91 -1.17
CA PHE A 57 1.45 3.19 -0.71
C PHE A 57 2.41 3.44 -1.88
N GLU A 58 3.27 4.44 -1.72
CA GLU A 58 4.34 4.78 -2.67
C GLU A 58 5.68 4.74 -1.94
N ALA A 59 6.58 3.87 -2.37
CA ALA A 59 7.86 3.64 -1.72
C ALA A 59 8.98 4.43 -2.39
N LYS A 60 9.87 5.03 -1.60
CA LYS A 60 11.06 5.72 -2.15
C LYS A 60 12.26 5.61 -1.25
N LEU A 61 13.44 5.41 -1.83
CA LEU A 61 14.69 5.49 -1.06
C LEU A 61 15.08 6.91 -0.67
N SER A 62 14.81 7.91 -1.53
CA SER A 62 15.35 9.27 -1.34
C SER A 62 14.42 10.40 -1.76
N ASN A 63 13.81 10.34 -2.96
CA ASN A 63 12.97 11.41 -3.50
C ASN A 63 11.53 11.38 -2.95
N TRP A 64 11.40 11.62 -1.65
CA TRP A 64 10.11 11.58 -0.95
C TRP A 64 9.09 12.59 -1.49
N ARG A 65 9.53 13.70 -2.08
CA ARG A 65 8.62 14.69 -2.70
C ARG A 65 7.93 14.11 -3.93
N LYS A 66 8.66 13.35 -4.77
CA LYS A 66 8.05 12.65 -5.90
C LYS A 66 7.01 11.63 -5.40
N ALA A 67 7.36 10.83 -4.39
CA ALA A 67 6.44 9.86 -3.80
C ALA A 67 5.20 10.53 -3.18
N LEU A 68 5.34 11.70 -2.56
CA LEU A 68 4.22 12.49 -2.05
C LEU A 68 3.24 12.88 -3.17
N HIS A 69 3.74 13.33 -4.32
CA HIS A 69 2.89 13.64 -5.47
C HIS A 69 2.25 12.39 -6.09
N GLN A 70 2.93 11.24 -6.05
CA GLN A 70 2.35 9.96 -6.49
C GLN A 70 1.21 9.55 -5.54
N ALA A 71 1.48 9.54 -4.23
CA ALA A 71 0.52 9.16 -3.20
C ALA A 71 -0.70 10.10 -3.18
N TYR A 72 -0.49 11.40 -3.43
CA TYR A 72 -1.58 12.36 -3.58
C TYR A 72 -2.55 11.95 -4.70
N ARG A 73 -2.05 11.48 -5.85
CA ARG A 73 -2.95 10.99 -6.92
C ARG A 73 -3.75 9.77 -6.47
N ASN A 74 -3.16 8.90 -5.65
CA ASN A 74 -3.84 7.72 -5.15
C ASN A 74 -4.98 8.05 -4.17
N THR A 75 -4.98 9.24 -3.54
CA THR A 75 -6.13 9.72 -2.74
C THR A 75 -7.41 9.89 -3.57
N SER A 76 -7.31 9.93 -4.90
CA SER A 76 -8.47 10.02 -5.78
C SER A 76 -9.35 8.76 -5.77
N PHE A 77 -8.78 7.60 -5.39
CA PHE A 77 -9.50 6.32 -5.34
C PHE A 77 -9.34 5.56 -4.02
N ALA A 78 -8.25 5.77 -3.27
CA ALA A 78 -8.02 5.11 -2.00
C ALA A 78 -8.55 5.94 -0.82
N LYS A 79 -9.03 5.27 0.23
CA LYS A 79 -9.51 5.91 1.47
C LYS A 79 -8.38 6.65 2.19
N LYS A 80 -7.17 6.10 2.10
CA LYS A 80 -5.92 6.67 2.62
C LYS A 80 -4.77 6.40 1.66
N ALA A 81 -3.78 7.28 1.65
CA ALA A 81 -2.53 7.07 0.92
C ALA A 81 -1.33 7.47 1.79
N TYR A 82 -0.23 6.74 1.65
CA TYR A 82 1.00 6.98 2.41
C TYR A 82 2.23 6.96 1.52
N VAL A 83 3.24 7.74 1.93
CA VAL A 83 4.62 7.58 1.45
C VAL A 83 5.36 6.63 2.39
N VAL A 84 6.07 5.64 1.84
CA VAL A 84 6.88 4.67 2.59
C VAL A 84 8.36 4.96 2.36
N LEU A 85 9.09 5.24 3.43
CA LEU A 85 10.51 5.60 3.38
C LEU A 85 11.36 4.74 4.33
N PRO A 86 12.66 4.59 4.07
CA PRO A 86 13.57 4.04 5.05
C PRO A 86 13.83 5.04 6.19
N ALA A 87 14.28 4.52 7.34
CA ALA A 87 14.51 5.29 8.57
C ALA A 87 15.42 6.52 8.40
N LYS A 88 16.39 6.49 7.46
CA LYS A 88 17.23 7.65 7.16
C LYS A 88 16.45 8.77 6.47
N THR A 89 15.69 8.43 5.43
CA THR A 89 15.01 9.40 4.55
C THR A 89 13.77 9.97 5.21
N VAL A 90 13.10 9.19 6.06
CA VAL A 90 11.94 9.66 6.83
C VAL A 90 12.28 10.82 7.75
N ARG A 91 13.53 10.92 8.26
CA ARG A 91 13.98 12.05 9.10
C ARG A 91 13.92 13.39 8.37
N THR A 92 14.22 13.39 7.08
CA THR A 92 14.12 14.60 6.26
C THR A 92 12.66 14.90 5.92
N ALA A 93 11.88 13.88 5.55
CA ALA A 93 10.48 14.07 5.18
C ALA A 93 9.63 14.57 6.36
N ARG A 94 9.82 14.02 7.58
CA ARG A 94 9.07 14.40 8.78
C ARG A 94 9.31 15.84 9.24
N ALA A 95 10.35 16.50 8.73
CA ALA A 95 10.60 17.92 8.99
C ALA A 95 9.68 18.86 8.17
N HIS A 96 8.84 18.30 7.29
CA HIS A 96 7.89 19.02 6.43
C HIS A 96 6.45 18.51 6.59
N PRO A 97 5.89 18.39 7.82
CA PRO A 97 4.56 17.83 8.04
C PRO A 97 3.45 18.61 7.33
N GLU A 98 3.62 19.91 7.11
CA GLU A 98 2.68 20.78 6.40
C GLU A 98 2.43 20.34 4.95
N MET A 99 3.44 19.75 4.30
CA MET A 99 3.29 19.22 2.95
C MET A 99 2.38 18.00 2.94
N PHE A 100 2.58 17.08 3.87
CA PHE A 100 1.76 15.87 4.03
C PHE A 100 0.31 16.22 4.34
N GLN A 101 0.10 17.16 5.27
CA GLN A 101 -1.22 17.68 5.61
C GLN A 101 -1.91 18.32 4.39
N ARG A 102 -1.19 19.17 3.64
CA ARG A 102 -1.73 19.85 2.45
C ARG A 102 -2.21 18.87 1.39
N TYR A 103 -1.50 17.76 1.18
CA TYR A 103 -1.87 16.74 0.20
C TYR A 103 -2.77 15.63 0.76
N GLY A 104 -3.08 15.63 2.07
CA GLY A 104 -3.87 14.57 2.70
C GLY A 104 -3.21 13.19 2.61
N VAL A 105 -1.88 13.14 2.66
CA VAL A 105 -1.08 11.91 2.53
C VAL A 105 -0.34 11.66 3.84
N GLY A 106 -0.32 10.41 4.30
CA GLY A 106 0.46 10.01 5.48
C GLY A 106 1.91 9.67 5.17
N LEU A 107 2.70 9.44 6.22
CA LEU A 107 4.11 9.10 6.14
C LEU A 107 4.42 7.88 7.00
N CYS A 108 5.06 6.88 6.40
CA CYS A 108 5.50 5.66 7.05
C CYS A 108 7.02 5.51 6.99
N SER A 109 7.59 4.94 8.05
CA SER A 109 8.96 4.44 8.07
C SER A 109 8.93 2.92 8.08
N VAL A 110 9.84 2.29 7.32
CA VAL A 110 10.04 0.84 7.32
C VAL A 110 11.47 0.51 7.75
N GLN A 111 11.59 -0.44 8.68
CA GLN A 111 12.86 -0.94 9.18
C GLN A 111 12.68 -2.34 9.79
N ASN A 112 13.45 -3.32 9.30
CA ASN A 112 13.51 -4.68 9.85
C ASN A 112 12.15 -5.39 9.85
N ASN A 113 11.42 -5.35 8.75
CA ASN A 113 10.05 -5.85 8.59
C ASN A 113 9.05 -5.22 9.55
N CYS A 114 9.37 -4.05 10.11
CA CYS A 114 8.46 -3.27 10.94
C CYS A 114 8.10 -1.98 10.21
N VAL A 115 6.80 -1.69 10.15
CA VAL A 115 6.29 -0.41 9.66
C VAL A 115 5.82 0.45 10.83
N SER A 116 6.17 1.73 10.82
CA SER A 116 5.69 2.72 11.77
C SER A 116 5.05 3.88 11.03
N ILE A 117 3.85 4.28 11.45
CA ILE A 117 3.22 5.51 10.96
C ILE A 117 3.86 6.69 11.69
N ILE A 118 4.49 7.57 10.93
CA ILE A 118 5.12 8.81 11.42
C ILE A 118 4.15 9.98 11.34
N ILE A 119 3.36 10.03 10.26
CA ILE A 119 2.27 10.99 10.08
C ILE A 119 1.05 10.19 9.62
N GLU A 120 -0.04 10.27 10.37
CA GLU A 120 -1.29 9.61 10.04
C GLU A 120 -1.94 10.28 8.82
N ALA A 121 -2.39 9.48 7.85
CA ALA A 121 -3.15 10.00 6.73
C ALA A 121 -4.59 10.33 7.20
N PRO A 122 -5.14 11.50 6.82
CA PRO A 122 -6.54 11.78 7.12
C PRO A 122 -7.44 10.76 6.43
N VAL A 123 -8.53 10.40 7.11
CA VAL A 123 -9.58 9.56 6.51
C VAL A 123 -10.40 10.44 5.58
N ALA A 124 -10.52 10.06 4.30
CA ALA A 124 -11.43 10.77 3.40
C ALA A 124 -12.87 10.66 3.90
N SER A 125 -13.48 11.82 4.21
CA SER A 125 -14.84 11.95 4.75
C SER A 125 -15.93 11.77 3.69
N SER A 126 -15.57 11.89 2.42
CA SER A 126 -16.47 11.80 1.26
C SER A 126 -16.21 10.53 0.45
N GLU A 127 -17.10 10.28 -0.50
CA GLU A 127 -16.86 9.33 -1.58
C GLU A 127 -15.51 9.61 -2.30
N PRO A 128 -14.86 8.57 -2.85
CA PRO A 128 -13.66 8.74 -3.67
C PRO A 128 -13.90 9.71 -4.83
N LEU A 129 -12.93 10.57 -5.11
CA LEU A 129 -13.02 11.55 -6.19
C LEU A 129 -13.21 10.90 -7.57
N VAL A 130 -12.70 9.68 -7.75
CA VAL A 130 -12.80 8.90 -8.99
C VAL A 130 -13.48 7.56 -8.69
N PRO A 131 -14.82 7.51 -8.61
CA PRO A 131 -15.56 6.32 -8.18
C PRO A 131 -15.33 5.08 -9.04
N TRP A 132 -15.20 5.24 -10.36
CA TRP A 132 -14.96 4.10 -11.27
C TRP A 132 -13.59 3.45 -11.02
N LEU A 133 -12.59 4.24 -10.63
CA LEU A 133 -11.25 3.73 -10.34
C LEU A 133 -11.23 3.01 -8.99
N HIS A 134 -11.94 3.57 -8.00
CA HIS A 134 -12.19 2.92 -6.72
C HIS A 134 -12.87 1.55 -6.92
N LYS A 135 -13.97 1.51 -7.68
CA LYS A 135 -14.66 0.25 -8.00
C LYS A 135 -13.73 -0.75 -8.68
N ARG A 136 -12.94 -0.31 -9.67
CA ARG A 136 -12.00 -1.19 -10.38
C ARG A 136 -10.95 -1.80 -9.44
N ALA A 137 -10.47 -1.06 -8.45
CA ALA A 137 -9.57 -1.59 -7.43
C ALA A 137 -10.25 -2.70 -6.61
N HIS A 138 -11.50 -2.51 -6.19
CA HIS A 138 -12.26 -3.56 -5.51
C HIS A 138 -12.47 -4.79 -6.38
N ASP A 139 -12.92 -4.60 -7.63
CA ASP A 139 -13.14 -5.69 -8.60
C ASP A 139 -11.86 -6.52 -8.79
N PHE A 140 -10.68 -5.87 -8.84
CA PHE A 140 -9.40 -6.57 -8.94
C PHE A 140 -9.15 -7.54 -7.76
N PHE A 141 -9.43 -7.12 -6.53
CA PHE A 141 -9.28 -8.00 -5.36
C PHE A 141 -10.32 -9.12 -5.36
N ASP A 142 -11.55 -8.84 -5.76
CA ASP A 142 -12.61 -9.85 -5.85
C ASP A 142 -12.30 -10.93 -6.88
N ASP A 143 -11.79 -10.54 -8.06
CA ASP A 143 -11.34 -11.46 -9.10
C ASP A 143 -10.14 -12.30 -8.63
N ALA A 144 -9.19 -11.69 -7.91
CA ALA A 144 -8.04 -12.40 -7.35
C ALA A 144 -8.47 -13.46 -6.32
N LEU A 145 -9.46 -13.15 -5.48
CA LEU A 145 -10.06 -14.10 -4.54
C LEU A 145 -10.79 -15.24 -5.24
N ALA A 146 -11.61 -14.94 -6.25
CA ALA A 146 -12.33 -15.96 -7.02
C ALA A 146 -11.35 -16.94 -7.68
N ASN A 147 -10.27 -16.43 -8.27
CA ASN A 147 -9.22 -17.24 -8.89
C ASN A 147 -8.45 -18.11 -7.87
N LYS A 148 -8.19 -17.61 -6.65
CA LYS A 148 -7.59 -18.41 -5.57
C LYS A 148 -8.51 -19.55 -5.12
N SER A 149 -9.82 -19.30 -5.04
CA SER A 149 -10.83 -20.31 -4.68
C SER A 149 -11.00 -21.39 -5.75
N ALA A 150 -10.99 -21.01 -7.03
CA ALA A 150 -11.04 -21.95 -8.16
C ALA A 150 -9.80 -22.85 -8.22
N LYS A 151 -8.60 -22.32 -7.96
CA LYS A 151 -7.36 -23.11 -7.89
C LYS A 151 -7.28 -24.06 -6.70
N ARG A 152 -8.06 -23.84 -5.64
CA ARG A 152 -8.17 -24.76 -4.49
C ARG A 152 -9.12 -25.94 -4.74
N HIS A 153 -9.96 -25.86 -5.77
CA HIS A 153 -10.83 -26.96 -6.22
C HIS A 153 -10.48 -27.40 -7.66
N PRO A 154 -9.28 -27.95 -7.93
CA PRO A 154 -9.10 -28.69 -9.16
C PRO A 154 -9.90 -29.98 -9.04
N ALA A 155 -10.77 -30.25 -10.03
CA ALA A 155 -11.65 -31.40 -10.08
C ALA A 155 -10.91 -32.70 -9.72
N GLY A 156 -11.23 -33.25 -8.55
CA GLY A 156 -11.01 -34.65 -8.22
C GLY A 156 -12.19 -35.49 -8.68
N ASP A 157 -12.50 -35.44 -9.98
CA ASP A 157 -13.44 -36.37 -10.61
C ASP A 157 -12.66 -37.23 -11.61
N LEU A 158 -12.03 -38.27 -11.06
CA LEU A 158 -11.60 -39.46 -11.78
C LEU A 158 -11.56 -40.59 -10.74
N GLN A 159 -12.71 -41.23 -10.52
CA GLN A 159 -12.90 -42.68 -10.39
C GLN A 159 -14.25 -43.01 -9.75
N ALA A 160 -15.18 -43.46 -10.59
CA ALA A 160 -16.14 -44.52 -10.27
C ALA A 160 -16.38 -45.22 -11.62
N ALA A 161 -15.63 -46.28 -11.89
CA ALA A 161 -16.02 -47.69 -11.67
C ALA A 161 -16.76 -48.23 -12.89
#